data_AF-A0A833A261-F1
#
_entry.id   AF-A0A833A261-F1
#
_cell.length_a   1.000
_cell.length_b   1.000
_cell.length_c   1.000
_cell.angle_alpha   90.00
_cell.angle_beta   90.00
_cell.angle_gamma   90.00
#
_symmetry.space_group_name_H-M   'P 1'
#
loop_
_entity.id
_entity.type
_entity.pdbx_description
1 polymer ?
#
loop_
_entity_poly.entity_id
_entity_poly.type
_entity_poly.pdbx_seq_one_letter_code
_entity_poly.pdbx_strand_id
1 'polypeptide(L)'
;MPKAEELRSFVEPIARRRGYALRVEGEILKVKHPDAPFYIEVRPVSSGVLVKVGYEGLRDYVRDLVDTEDDPRAFMEDLLDEISMVAHEVYKSLRSAGVNAKLDARTAVMDALEELEEAEEE
;
A
#
# COMPACT_ATOMS: atom_id res chain seq x y z
N MET A 1 -12.70 15.22 12.63
CA MET A 1 -11.95 14.29 11.75
C MET A 1 -12.04 12.92 12.39
N PRO A 2 -12.23 11.84 11.62
CA PRO A 2 -12.29 10.50 12.20
C PRO A 2 -10.96 10.17 12.88
N LYS A 3 -11.02 9.60 14.09
CA LYS A 3 -9.83 9.22 14.86
C LYS A 3 -9.23 7.93 14.31
N ALA A 4 -7.93 7.70 14.53
CA ALA A 4 -7.25 6.46 14.14
C ALA A 4 -7.99 5.18 14.61
N GLU A 5 -8.56 5.18 15.82
CA GLU A 5 -9.32 4.04 16.35
C GLU A 5 -10.61 3.76 15.56
N GLU A 6 -11.31 4.80 15.11
CA GLU A 6 -12.50 4.65 14.27
C GLU A 6 -12.12 4.08 12.90
N LEU A 7 -11.05 4.62 12.30
CA LEU A 7 -10.54 4.15 11.02
C LEU A 7 -10.08 2.69 11.09
N ARG A 8 -9.45 2.29 12.20
CA ARG A 8 -8.99 0.93 12.44
C ARG A 8 -10.12 -0.09 12.31
N SER A 9 -11.32 0.23 12.80
CA SER A 9 -12.48 -0.67 12.73
C SER A 9 -12.88 -1.04 11.29
N PHE A 10 -12.60 -0.17 10.31
CA PHE A 10 -12.88 -0.42 8.89
C PHE A 10 -11.73 -1.10 8.15
N VAL A 11 -10.50 -0.90 8.61
CA VAL A 11 -9.26 -1.34 7.96
C VAL A 11 -8.80 -2.71 8.45
N GLU A 12 -8.87 -2.95 9.76
CA GLU A 12 -8.36 -4.18 10.39
C GLU A 12 -8.97 -5.48 9.83
N PRO A 13 -10.29 -5.57 9.53
CA PRO A 13 -10.86 -6.77 8.94
C PRO A 13 -10.27 -7.10 7.56
N ILE A 14 -9.98 -6.08 6.75
CA ILE A 14 -9.42 -6.23 5.41
C ILE A 14 -7.96 -6.70 5.52
N ALA A 15 -7.18 -6.03 6.36
CA ALA A 15 -5.79 -6.38 6.61
C ALA A 15 -5.66 -7.85 7.04
N ARG A 16 -6.43 -8.28 8.05
CA ARG A 16 -6.42 -9.67 8.54
C ARG A 16 -6.84 -10.68 7.46
N ARG A 17 -7.88 -10.38 6.69
CA ARG A 17 -8.35 -11.27 5.61
C ARG A 17 -7.30 -11.45 4.52
N ARG A 18 -6.53 -10.39 4.22
CA ARG A 18 -5.49 -10.38 3.19
C ARG A 18 -4.13 -10.84 3.69
N GLY A 19 -3.97 -11.10 5.00
CA GLY A 19 -2.68 -11.49 5.59
C GLY A 19 -1.73 -10.32 5.88
N TYR A 20 -2.21 -9.08 5.80
CA TYR A 20 -1.40 -7.88 6.02
C TYR A 20 -1.34 -7.54 7.51
N ALA A 21 -0.21 -6.99 7.95
CA ALA A 21 -0.03 -6.52 9.32
C ALA A 21 -0.52 -5.07 9.44
N LEU A 22 -1.40 -4.79 10.41
CA LEU A 22 -1.81 -3.43 10.74
C LEU A 22 -0.92 -2.83 11.84
N ARG A 23 -0.34 -1.66 11.56
CA ARG A 23 0.40 -0.83 12.51
C ARG A 23 -0.30 0.52 12.69
N VAL A 24 -0.26 1.06 13.90
CA VAL A 24 -0.81 2.38 14.23
C VAL A 24 0.34 3.27 14.65
N GLU A 25 0.53 4.39 13.95
CA GLU A 25 1.60 5.36 14.15
C GLU A 25 0.98 6.75 14.34
N GLY A 26 0.65 7.10 15.59
CA GLY A 26 -0.12 8.31 15.88
C GLY A 26 -1.52 8.24 15.26
N GLU A 27 -1.82 9.17 14.35
CA GLU A 27 -3.10 9.20 13.62
C GLU A 27 -3.08 8.40 12.29
N ILE A 28 -1.96 7.75 11.98
CA ILE A 28 -1.76 7.03 10.72
C ILE A 28 -1.91 5.53 10.96
N LEU A 29 -2.67 4.88 10.09
CA LEU A 29 -2.74 3.41 10.00
C LEU A 29 -1.90 2.96 8.82
N LYS A 30 -0.99 2.02 9.04
CA LYS A 30 -0.20 1.37 7.99
C LYS A 30 -0.58 -0.11 7.90
N VAL A 31 -1.10 -0.52 6.75
CA VAL A 31 -1.39 -1.92 6.41
C VAL A 31 -0.21 -2.45 5.60
N LYS A 32 0.72 -3.15 6.26
CA LYS A 32 1.99 -3.59 5.67
C LYS A 32 1.84 -4.94 4.97
N HIS A 33 2.38 -5.04 3.76
CA HIS A 33 2.53 -6.30 3.04
C HIS A 33 3.42 -7.26 3.87
N PRO A 34 3.14 -8.58 3.90
CA PRO A 34 3.93 -9.52 4.69
C PRO A 34 5.38 -9.65 4.17
N ASP A 35 5.55 -9.69 2.86
CA ASP A 35 6.81 -10.11 2.22
C ASP A 35 7.46 -9.05 1.32
N ALA A 36 6.91 -7.83 1.28
CA ALA A 36 7.35 -6.78 0.36
C ALA A 36 7.42 -5.43 1.06
N PRO A 37 8.21 -4.45 0.56
CA PRO A 37 8.41 -3.16 1.21
C PRO A 37 7.19 -2.25 1.16
N PHE A 38 6.08 -2.71 0.57
CA PHE A 38 4.90 -1.88 0.35
C PHE A 38 3.92 -1.89 1.53
N TYR A 39 3.21 -0.78 1.67
CA TYR A 39 2.15 -0.63 2.66
C TYR A 39 1.04 0.29 2.15
N ILE A 40 -0.15 0.15 2.74
CA ILE A 40 -1.26 1.08 2.53
C ILE A 40 -1.34 2.00 3.74
N GLU A 41 -1.11 3.27 3.49
CA GLU A 41 -1.28 4.36 4.45
C GLU A 41 -2.73 4.83 4.46
N VAL A 42 -3.35 4.84 5.63
CA VAL A 42 -4.66 5.45 5.85
C VAL A 42 -4.49 6.55 6.89
N ARG A 43 -4.65 7.81 6.47
CA ARG A 43 -4.46 8.97 7.35
C ARG A 43 -5.57 10.02 7.22
N PRO A 44 -5.94 10.70 8.31
CA PRO A 44 -6.78 11.88 8.23
C PRO A 44 -6.10 13.02 7.46
N VAL A 45 -6.85 13.72 6.61
CA VAL A 45 -6.43 14.94 5.91
C VAL A 45 -7.54 15.98 6.02
N SER A 46 -7.25 17.28 5.80
CA SER A 46 -8.22 18.38 5.99
C SER A 46 -9.57 18.17 5.30
N SER A 47 -9.62 17.41 4.20
CA SER A 47 -10.83 17.10 3.43
C SER A 47 -11.45 15.73 3.72
N GLY A 48 -10.91 14.93 4.64
CA GLY A 48 -11.41 13.58 4.94
C GLY A 48 -10.29 12.61 5.30
N VAL A 49 -10.18 11.50 4.56
CA VAL A 49 -9.15 10.47 4.75
C VAL A 49 -8.44 10.23 3.43
N LEU A 50 -7.12 10.13 3.47
CA LEU A 50 -6.30 9.69 2.34
C LEU A 50 -5.94 8.22 2.54
N VAL A 51 -6.22 7.40 1.53
CA VAL A 51 -5.71 6.04 1.37
C VAL A 51 -4.62 6.12 0.30
N LYS A 52 -3.38 5.84 0.67
CA LYS A 52 -2.22 5.93 -0.22
C LYS A 52 -1.43 4.62 -0.20
N VAL A 53 -0.91 4.17 -1.34
CA VAL A 53 0.12 3.14 -1.36
C VAL A 53 1.50 3.81 -1.18
N GLY A 54 2.31 3.25 -0.29
CA GLY A 54 3.68 3.70 -0.03
C GLY A 54 4.62 2.51 0.10
N TYR A 55 5.91 2.79 0.24
CA TYR A 55 6.95 1.77 0.38
C TYR A 55 8.08 2.25 1.31
N GLU A 56 8.76 1.31 1.94
CA GLU A 56 9.93 1.52 2.81
C GLU A 56 11.03 0.54 2.34
N GLY A 57 12.10 1.05 1.69
CA GLY A 57 13.23 0.21 1.21
C GLY A 57 13.05 -0.39 -0.20
N LEU A 58 12.37 0.32 -1.10
CA LEU A 58 12.08 -0.15 -2.47
C LEU A 58 13.33 -0.52 -3.27
N ARG A 59 14.36 0.34 -3.26
CA ARG A 59 15.58 0.13 -4.06
C ARG A 59 16.32 -1.17 -3.71
N ASP A 60 16.49 -1.44 -2.41
CA ASP A 60 17.17 -2.66 -1.96
C ASP A 60 16.35 -3.90 -2.36
N TYR A 61 15.03 -3.83 -2.20
CA TYR A 61 14.12 -4.90 -2.62
C TYR A 61 14.16 -5.15 -4.13
N VAL A 62 14.17 -4.10 -4.96
CA VAL A 62 14.25 -4.22 -6.43
C VAL A 62 15.55 -4.87 -6.86
N ARG A 63 16.68 -4.51 -6.25
CA ARG A 63 17.97 -5.15 -6.52
C ARG A 63 17.94 -6.64 -6.20
N ASP A 64 17.45 -6.99 -5.01
CA ASP A 64 17.29 -8.39 -4.63
C ASP A 64 16.35 -9.13 -5.59
N LEU A 65 15.27 -8.48 -6.05
CA LEU A 65 14.31 -9.04 -6.99
C LEU A 65 14.95 -9.35 -8.35
N VAL A 66 15.73 -8.42 -8.90
CA VAL A 66 16.44 -8.60 -10.19
C VAL A 66 17.47 -9.73 -10.10
N ASP A 67 18.12 -9.89 -8.95
CA ASP A 67 19.12 -10.94 -8.73
C ASP A 67 18.51 -12.34 -8.52
N THR A 68 17.24 -12.44 -8.12
CA THR A 68 16.64 -13.69 -7.62
C THR A 68 15.49 -14.23 -8.47
N GLU A 69 14.71 -13.36 -9.13
CA GLU A 69 13.54 -13.76 -9.90
C GLU A 69 13.87 -13.90 -11.39
N ASP A 70 13.30 -14.92 -12.05
CA ASP A 70 13.49 -15.14 -13.50
C ASP A 70 12.79 -14.05 -14.36
N ASP A 71 11.68 -13.49 -13.85
CA ASP A 71 10.93 -12.37 -14.46
C ASP A 71 10.56 -11.33 -13.39
N PRO A 72 11.51 -10.46 -13.01
CA PRO A 72 11.32 -9.46 -11.95
C PRO A 72 10.17 -8.50 -12.23
N ARG A 73 9.97 -8.16 -13.51
CA ARG A 73 8.88 -7.27 -13.95
C ARG A 73 7.52 -7.90 -13.73
N ALA A 74 7.29 -9.11 -14.22
CA ALA A 74 6.01 -9.78 -14.03
C ALA A 74 5.69 -9.94 -12.53
N PHE A 75 6.70 -10.32 -11.73
CA PHE A 75 6.55 -10.42 -10.28
C PHE A 75 6.15 -9.07 -9.64
N MET A 76 6.84 -7.99 -10.00
CA MET A 76 6.54 -6.66 -9.46
C MET A 76 5.15 -6.18 -9.88
N GLU A 77 4.76 -6.39 -11.14
CA GLU A 77 3.43 -6.03 -11.63
C GLU A 77 2.31 -6.76 -10.87
N ASP A 78 2.46 -8.08 -10.66
CA ASP A 78 1.50 -8.88 -9.89
C ASP A 78 1.37 -8.38 -8.43
N LEU A 79 2.50 -8.06 -7.79
CA LEU A 79 2.54 -7.51 -6.44
C LEU A 79 1.87 -6.13 -6.35
N LEU A 80 2.14 -5.25 -7.32
CA LEU A 80 1.57 -3.90 -7.39
C LEU A 80 0.05 -3.94 -7.65
N ASP A 81 -0.42 -4.90 -8.44
CA ASP A 81 -1.83 -5.15 -8.67
C ASP A 81 -2.51 -5.66 -7.39
N GLU A 82 -1.90 -6.60 -6.68
CA GLU A 82 -2.41 -7.10 -5.41
C GLU A 82 -2.60 -5.96 -4.40
N ILE A 83 -1.55 -5.17 -4.16
CA ILE A 83 -1.63 -4.10 -3.15
C ILE A 83 -2.61 -3.00 -3.58
N SER A 84 -2.69 -2.70 -4.86
CA SER A 84 -3.68 -1.76 -5.41
C SER A 84 -5.11 -2.25 -5.18
N MET A 85 -5.36 -3.56 -5.32
CA MET A 85 -6.64 -4.16 -4.99
C MET A 85 -6.97 -4.00 -3.50
N VAL A 86 -6.01 -4.27 -2.60
CA VAL A 86 -6.22 -4.12 -1.15
C VAL A 86 -6.45 -2.64 -0.77
N ALA A 87 -5.72 -1.71 -1.37
CA ALA A 87 -5.93 -0.27 -1.17
C ALA A 87 -7.33 0.16 -1.62
N HIS A 88 -7.82 -0.38 -2.73
CA HIS A 88 -9.18 -0.13 -3.21
C HIS A 88 -10.26 -0.71 -2.30
N GLU A 89 -10.03 -1.89 -1.71
CA GLU A 89 -10.92 -2.47 -0.71
C GLU A 89 -11.03 -1.59 0.54
N VAL A 90 -9.88 -1.10 1.04
CA VAL A 90 -9.83 -0.16 2.17
C VAL A 90 -10.60 1.12 1.84
N TYR A 91 -10.33 1.71 0.68
CA TYR A 91 -11.03 2.89 0.19
C TYR A 91 -12.56 2.65 0.12
N LYS A 92 -12.99 1.53 -0.48
CA LYS A 92 -14.43 1.18 -0.58
C LYS A 92 -15.07 1.02 0.79
N SER A 93 -14.41 0.33 1.72
CA SER A 93 -14.90 0.13 3.08
C SER A 93 -15.15 1.46 3.80
N LEU A 94 -14.21 2.40 3.70
CA LEU A 94 -14.35 3.75 4.25
C LEU A 94 -15.51 4.52 3.60
N ARG A 95 -15.62 4.49 2.26
CA ARG A 95 -16.71 5.15 1.53
C ARG A 95 -18.08 4.58 1.90
N SER A 96 -18.19 3.26 2.03
CA SER A 96 -19.43 2.58 2.44
C SER A 96 -19.84 2.93 3.87
N ALA A 97 -18.89 3.26 4.74
CA ALA A 97 -19.14 3.76 6.09
C ALA A 97 -19.49 5.27 6.15
N GLY A 98 -19.60 5.96 5.01
CA GLY A 98 -19.87 7.39 4.94
C GLY A 98 -18.65 8.30 5.17
N VAL A 99 -17.44 7.73 5.21
CA VAL A 99 -16.20 8.51 5.36
C VAL A 99 -15.81 9.09 4.01
N ASN A 100 -15.51 10.39 3.97
CA ASN A 100 -14.98 11.02 2.76
C ASN A 100 -13.53 10.58 2.53
N ALA A 101 -13.32 9.52 1.75
CA ALA A 101 -12.00 9.01 1.42
C ALA A 101 -11.54 9.43 0.01
N LYS A 102 -10.23 9.53 -0.18
CA LYS A 102 -9.54 9.62 -1.48
C LYS A 102 -8.53 8.47 -1.59
N LEU A 103 -8.32 7.97 -2.81
CA LEU A 103 -7.35 6.91 -3.10
C LEU A 103 -6.21 7.47 -3.96
N ASP A 104 -4.97 7.17 -3.55
CA ASP A 104 -3.73 7.52 -4.24
C ASP A 104 -2.78 6.31 -4.29
N ALA A 105 -2.96 5.45 -5.30
CA ALA A 105 -2.11 4.27 -5.51
C ALA A 105 -1.10 4.47 -6.65
N ARG A 106 -1.35 5.43 -7.55
CA ARG A 106 -0.64 5.55 -8.83
C ARG A 106 0.84 5.91 -8.66
N THR A 107 1.17 6.76 -7.69
CA THR A 107 2.56 7.19 -7.48
C THR A 107 3.46 6.00 -7.13
N ALA A 108 3.06 5.16 -6.16
CA ALA A 108 3.89 4.02 -5.78
C ALA A 108 4.09 2.99 -6.90
N VAL A 109 3.10 2.83 -7.79
CA VAL A 109 3.22 1.97 -8.97
C VAL A 109 4.25 2.53 -9.94
N MET A 110 4.20 3.83 -10.24
CA MET A 110 5.17 4.46 -11.14
C MET A 110 6.58 4.38 -10.58
N ASP A 111 6.77 4.78 -9.31
CA ASP A 111 8.07 4.75 -8.65
C ASP A 111 8.69 3.33 -8.65
N ALA A 112 7.88 2.29 -8.38
CA ALA A 112 8.35 0.90 -8.37
C ALA A 112 8.78 0.37 -9.74
N LEU A 113 8.06 0.76 -10.80
CA LEU A 113 8.41 0.37 -12.16
C LEU A 113 9.62 1.14 -12.69
N GLU A 114 9.74 2.42 -12.33
CA GLU A 114 10.91 3.25 -12.67
C GLU A 114 12.18 2.71 -11.99
N GLU A 115 12.15 2.40 -10.69
CA GLU A 115 13.30 1.81 -9.99
C GLU A 115 13.68 0.43 -10.55
N LEU A 116 12.69 -0.35 -11.01
CA LEU A 116 12.96 -1.63 -11.67
C LEU A 116 13.67 -1.44 -13.01
N GLU A 117 13.19 -0.51 -13.84
CA GLU A 117 13.82 -0.19 -15.13
C GLU A 117 15.27 0.29 -14.94
N GLU A 118 15.52 1.15 -13.94
CA GLU A 118 16.88 1.59 -13.60
C GLU A 118 17.79 0.42 -13.18
N ALA A 119 17.27 -0.54 -12.40
CA ALA A 119 18.05 -1.69 -11.93
C ALA A 119 18.35 -2.71 -13.04
N GLU A 120 17.49 -2.84 -14.05
CA GLU A 120 17.73 -3.71 -15.21
C GLU A 120 18.77 -3.12 -16.19
N GLU A 121 19.02 -1.81 -16.15
CA GLU A 121 19.99 -1.11 -17.01
C GLU A 121 21.41 -0.99 -16.40
N GLU A 122 21.57 -1.19 -15.08
CA GLU A 122 22.87 -1.17 -14.35
C GLU A 122 23.68 -2.48 -14.54
#